data_AF-A0A960J3J9-F1
#
_entry.id   AF-A0A960J3J9-F1
#
_cell.length_a   1.000
_cell.length_b   1.000
_cell.length_c   1.000
_cell.angle_alpha   90.00
_cell.angle_beta   90.00
_cell.angle_gamma   90.00
#
_symmetry.space_group_name_H-M   'P 1'
#
loop_
_entity.id
_entity.type
_entity.pdbx_description
1 polymer ?
#
loop_
_entity_poly.entity_id
_entity_poly.type
_entity_poly.pdbx_seq_one_letter_code
_entity_poly.pdbx_strand_id
1 'polypeptide(L)'
;MGEVRPAPVRLDDLGAPRFPDHVAEIMTSVEPLAATLELRPTALLDAAAAATGLDDFGDPRFLEPLAVLCEALTSDVELSPMGTVSQHTLFVQLLANRLLVEHEIARHPEILDEPLEAPIVIAGLPRTGTTHL
;
A
#
# COMPACT_ATOMS: atom_id res chain seq x y z
N MET A 1 -26.94 -19.16 -33.13
CA MET A 1 -27.13 -20.00 -31.94
C MET A 1 -27.13 -19.04 -30.76
N GLY A 2 -28.29 -18.78 -30.16
CA GLY A 2 -28.45 -17.73 -29.15
C GLY A 2 -27.77 -18.14 -27.85
N GLU A 3 -26.81 -17.35 -27.39
CA GLU A 3 -26.10 -17.60 -26.14
C GLU A 3 -27.06 -17.37 -24.96
N VAL A 4 -27.33 -18.43 -24.20
CA VAL A 4 -28.24 -18.38 -23.05
C VAL A 4 -27.54 -17.63 -21.93
N ARG A 5 -28.15 -16.55 -21.43
CA ARG A 5 -27.65 -15.79 -20.28
C ARG A 5 -27.52 -16.72 -19.06
N PRO A 6 -26.37 -16.75 -18.36
CA PRO A 6 -26.23 -17.55 -17.16
C PRO A 6 -27.22 -17.11 -16.07
N ALA A 7 -27.58 -18.05 -15.20
CA ALA A 7 -28.48 -17.78 -14.08
C ALA A 7 -27.89 -16.69 -13.14
N PRO A 8 -28.73 -15.88 -12.47
CA PRO A 8 -28.24 -14.89 -11.50
C PRO A 8 -27.47 -15.55 -10.36
N VAL A 9 -26.27 -15.04 -10.07
CA VAL A 9 -25.48 -15.39 -8.89
C VAL A 9 -25.78 -14.38 -7.78
N ARG A 10 -26.00 -14.86 -6.55
CA ARG A 10 -26.13 -14.02 -5.36
C ARG A 10 -24.88 -14.19 -4.51
N LEU A 11 -24.21 -13.07 -4.23
CA LEU A 11 -23.10 -12.99 -3.29
C LEU A 11 -23.67 -12.41 -1.99
N ASP A 12 -23.73 -13.22 -0.95
CA ASP A 12 -24.29 -12.90 0.37
C ASP A 12 -23.20 -12.72 1.45
N ASP A 13 -21.94 -12.86 1.07
CA ASP A 13 -20.78 -12.89 1.98
C ASP A 13 -19.78 -11.75 1.72
N LEU A 14 -20.14 -10.70 0.97
CA LEU A 14 -19.23 -9.59 0.65
C LEU A 14 -18.66 -8.87 1.89
N GLY A 15 -19.42 -8.79 2.98
CA GLY A 15 -18.97 -8.20 4.24
C GLY A 15 -18.23 -9.18 5.17
N ALA A 16 -18.40 -10.48 4.95
CA ALA A 16 -17.75 -11.55 5.72
C ALA A 16 -17.45 -12.73 4.78
N PRO A 17 -16.40 -12.61 3.94
CA PRO A 17 -16.17 -13.54 2.85
C PRO A 17 -15.96 -14.98 3.35
N ARG A 18 -16.63 -15.94 2.69
CA ARG A 18 -16.43 -17.36 2.99
C ARG A 18 -15.42 -17.94 2.02
N PHE A 19 -14.26 -18.31 2.56
CA PHE A 19 -13.17 -18.86 1.78
C PHE A 19 -13.19 -20.39 1.76
N PRO A 20 -12.79 -21.04 0.65
CA PRO A 20 -12.46 -22.47 0.65
C PRO A 20 -11.38 -22.79 1.68
N ASP A 21 -11.40 -24.00 2.25
CA ASP A 21 -10.51 -24.40 3.37
C ASP A 21 -9.03 -24.05 3.14
N HIS A 22 -8.49 -24.36 1.97
CA HIS A 22 -7.09 -24.04 1.64
C HIS A 22 -6.75 -22.54 1.67
N VAL A 23 -7.71 -21.66 1.36
CA VAL A 23 -7.52 -20.21 1.43
C VAL A 23 -7.66 -19.73 2.88
N ALA A 24 -8.58 -20.30 3.64
CA ALA A 24 -8.73 -20.02 5.07
C ALA A 24 -7.46 -20.41 5.84
N GLU A 25 -6.86 -21.56 5.54
CA GLU A 25 -5.59 -21.99 6.11
C GLU A 25 -4.46 -21.00 5.82
N ILE A 26 -4.35 -20.49 4.59
CA ILE A 26 -3.37 -19.45 4.23
C ILE A 26 -3.63 -18.16 5.04
N MET A 27 -4.88 -17.71 5.12
CA MET A 27 -5.26 -16.51 5.87
C MET A 27 -4.92 -16.62 7.36
N THR A 28 -5.18 -17.78 7.98
CA THR A 28 -4.82 -18.03 9.38
C THR A 28 -3.31 -18.17 9.57
N SER A 29 -2.58 -18.70 8.59
CA SER A 29 -1.12 -18.88 8.71
C SER A 29 -0.35 -17.58 8.91
N VAL A 30 -0.89 -16.43 8.49
CA VAL A 30 -0.26 -15.12 8.65
C VAL A 30 -0.61 -14.41 9.97
N GLU A 31 -1.51 -14.96 10.79
CA GLU A 31 -1.88 -14.38 12.09
C GLU A 31 -0.70 -14.12 13.03
N PRO A 32 0.25 -15.07 13.22
CA PRO A 32 1.39 -14.83 14.10
C PRO A 32 2.28 -13.69 13.58
N LEU A 33 2.44 -13.58 12.26
CA LEU A 33 3.19 -12.48 11.65
C LEU A 33 2.46 -11.16 11.87
N ALA A 34 1.17 -11.10 11.54
CA ALA A 34 0.34 -9.90 11.70
C ALA A 34 0.38 -9.36 13.14
N ALA A 35 0.37 -10.23 14.14
CA ALA A 35 0.43 -9.86 15.56
C ALA A 35 1.75 -9.19 15.98
N THR A 36 2.82 -9.32 15.17
CA THR A 36 4.11 -8.67 15.41
C THR A 36 4.30 -7.36 14.65
N LEU A 37 3.40 -7.05 13.71
CA LEU A 37 3.50 -5.86 12.88
C LEU A 37 2.74 -4.69 13.51
N GLU A 38 3.33 -3.51 13.42
CA GLU A 38 2.73 -2.29 13.96
C GLU A 38 2.49 -1.27 12.86
N LEU A 39 1.23 -0.88 12.67
CA LEU A 39 0.87 0.25 11.82
C LEU A 39 1.01 1.56 12.60
N ARG A 40 2.24 1.88 13.01
CA ARG A 40 2.59 3.16 13.65
C ARG A 40 3.70 3.85 12.86
N PRO A 41 3.66 5.19 12.68
CA PRO A 41 4.66 5.89 11.89
C PRO A 41 6.10 5.56 12.27
N THR A 42 6.43 5.55 13.56
CA THR A 42 7.80 5.25 14.03
C THR A 42 8.24 3.84 13.65
N ALA A 43 7.40 2.82 13.88
CA ALA A 43 7.73 1.43 13.56
C ALA A 43 7.93 1.22 12.05
N LEU A 44 7.11 1.88 11.24
CA LEU A 44 7.20 1.82 9.77
C LEU A 44 8.46 2.53 9.24
N LEU A 45 8.82 3.68 9.82
CA LEU A 45 10.06 4.40 9.50
C LEU A 45 11.28 3.55 9.87
N ASP A 46 11.29 2.97 11.08
CA ASP A 46 12.38 2.10 11.54
C ASP A 46 12.55 0.87 10.64
N ALA A 47 11.45 0.24 10.23
CA ALA A 47 11.48 -0.89 9.32
C ALA A 47 12.00 -0.51 7.92
N ALA A 48 11.60 0.64 7.39
CA ALA A 48 12.10 1.14 6.11
C ALA A 48 13.59 1.50 6.18
N ALA A 49 14.02 2.12 7.28
CA ALA A 49 15.42 2.44 7.53
C ALA A 49 16.27 1.18 7.66
N ALA A 50 15.80 0.18 8.39
CA ALA A 50 16.47 -1.12 8.50
C ALA A 50 16.57 -1.85 7.15
N ALA A 51 15.55 -1.76 6.31
CA ALA A 51 15.52 -2.41 4.99
C ALA A 51 16.48 -1.78 3.97
N THR A 52 16.76 -0.48 4.10
CA THR A 52 17.57 0.28 3.13
C THR A 52 18.96 0.65 3.64
N GLY A 53 19.15 0.69 4.96
CA GLY A 53 20.35 1.25 5.61
C GLY A 53 20.42 2.78 5.57
N LEU A 54 19.30 3.46 5.32
CA LEU A 54 19.18 4.91 5.17
C LEU A 54 18.19 5.48 6.20
N ASP A 55 18.36 6.73 6.62
CA ASP A 55 17.50 7.38 7.61
C ASP A 55 17.08 8.82 7.26
N ASP A 56 17.57 9.36 6.14
CA ASP A 56 17.16 10.66 5.64
C ASP A 56 15.91 10.56 4.76
N PHE A 57 14.75 10.80 5.38
CA PHE A 57 13.46 10.86 4.70
C PHE A 57 13.17 12.24 4.08
N GLY A 58 14.12 13.16 4.05
CA GLY A 58 13.94 14.49 3.48
C GLY A 58 12.79 15.27 4.14
N ASP A 59 11.92 15.88 3.31
CA ASP A 59 10.82 16.72 3.77
C ASP A 59 9.85 15.99 4.72
N PRO A 60 9.61 16.49 5.96
CA PRO A 60 8.78 15.80 6.95
C PRO A 60 7.27 15.92 6.71
N ARG A 61 6.80 16.66 5.69
CA ARG A 61 5.35 16.90 5.45
C ARG A 61 4.52 15.62 5.27
N PHE A 62 5.12 14.49 4.92
CA PHE A 62 4.40 13.21 4.80
C PHE A 62 4.06 12.56 6.16
N LEU A 63 4.71 12.98 7.26
CA LEU A 63 4.56 12.34 8.57
C LEU A 63 3.15 12.51 9.14
N GLU A 64 2.55 13.69 8.99
CA GLU A 64 1.19 13.95 9.46
C GLU A 64 0.16 13.09 8.70
N PRO A 65 0.10 13.10 7.34
CA PRO A 65 -0.77 12.19 6.60
C PRO A 65 -0.55 10.71 6.92
N LEU A 66 0.71 10.28 7.12
CA LEU A 66 1.02 8.91 7.52
C LEU A 66 0.43 8.58 8.89
N ALA A 67 0.53 9.48 9.86
CA ALA A 67 -0.05 9.31 11.19
C ALA A 67 -1.58 9.17 11.11
N VAL A 68 -2.24 10.04 10.34
CA VAL A 68 -3.70 9.98 10.13
C VAL A 68 -4.12 8.65 9.46
N LEU A 69 -3.38 8.18 8.46
CA LEU A 69 -3.66 6.89 7.82
C LEU A 69 -3.47 5.71 8.79
N CYS A 70 -2.40 5.72 9.59
CA CYS A 70 -2.16 4.70 10.61
C CYS A 70 -3.28 4.68 11.66
N GLU A 71 -3.70 5.84 12.13
CA GLU A 71 -4.81 5.98 13.08
C GLU A 71 -6.10 5.43 12.49
N ALA A 72 -6.52 5.87 11.29
CA ALA A 72 -7.74 5.40 10.64
C ALA A 72 -7.77 3.87 10.43
N LEU A 73 -6.63 3.27 10.08
CA LEU A 73 -6.52 1.82 9.89
C LEU A 73 -6.51 1.02 11.19
N THR A 74 -6.21 1.65 12.33
CA THR A 74 -6.14 0.98 13.64
C THR A 74 -7.34 1.28 14.53
N SER A 75 -8.04 2.41 14.34
CA SER A 75 -9.20 2.80 15.13
C SER A 75 -10.54 2.43 14.49
N ASP A 76 -10.65 2.58 13.17
CA ASP A 76 -11.95 2.61 12.47
C ASP A 76 -12.18 1.40 11.57
N VAL A 77 -11.16 0.57 11.36
CA VAL A 77 -11.19 -0.59 10.46
C VAL A 77 -10.70 -1.84 11.18
N GLU A 78 -11.54 -2.87 11.26
CA GLU A 78 -11.09 -4.20 11.63
C GLU A 78 -10.35 -4.83 10.43
N LEU A 79 -9.05 -4.54 10.32
CA LEU A 79 -8.20 -5.22 9.35
C LEU A 79 -8.11 -6.70 9.70
N SER A 80 -8.29 -7.55 8.68
CA SER A 80 -7.92 -8.95 8.80
C SER A 80 -6.40 -9.08 9.00
N PRO A 81 -5.89 -10.21 9.52
CA PRO A 81 -4.46 -10.46 9.64
C PRO A 81 -3.69 -10.24 8.33
N MET A 82 -4.24 -10.74 7.22
CA MET A 82 -3.68 -10.52 5.89
C MET A 82 -3.75 -9.04 5.48
N GLY A 83 -4.81 -8.33 5.86
CA GLY A 83 -4.94 -6.88 5.68
C GLY A 83 -3.82 -6.12 6.39
N THR A 84 -3.55 -6.44 7.65
CA THR A 84 -2.47 -5.84 8.44
C THR A 84 -1.11 -6.07 7.80
N VAL A 85 -0.81 -7.32 7.41
CA VAL A 85 0.44 -7.65 6.70
C VAL A 85 0.55 -6.85 5.40
N SER A 86 -0.53 -6.80 4.60
CA SER A 86 -0.54 -6.09 3.33
C SER A 86 -0.30 -4.59 3.48
N GLN A 87 -0.98 -3.94 4.42
CA GLN A 87 -0.82 -2.50 4.67
C GLN A 87 0.57 -2.19 5.22
N HIS A 88 1.07 -2.99 6.17
CA HIS A 88 2.41 -2.81 6.72
C HIS A 88 3.47 -2.94 5.61
N THR A 89 3.42 -4.00 4.81
CA THR A 89 4.34 -4.19 3.68
C THR A 89 4.28 -3.04 2.68
N LEU A 90 3.08 -2.57 2.33
CA LEU A 90 2.91 -1.42 1.43
C LEU A 90 3.56 -0.15 2.00
N PHE A 91 3.28 0.18 3.26
CA PHE A 91 3.82 1.40 3.88
C PHE A 91 5.33 1.36 4.03
N VAL A 92 5.89 0.22 4.47
CA VAL A 92 7.36 0.05 4.52
C VAL A 92 7.97 0.19 3.12
N GLN A 93 7.36 -0.38 2.08
CA GLN A 93 7.85 -0.23 0.71
C GLN A 93 7.81 1.23 0.23
N LEU A 94 6.73 1.96 0.50
CA LEU A 94 6.62 3.37 0.11
C LEU A 94 7.64 4.25 0.84
N LEU A 95 7.87 3.99 2.13
CA LEU A 95 8.87 4.69 2.93
C LEU A 95 10.30 4.35 2.51
N ALA A 96 10.58 3.08 2.20
CA ALA A 96 11.86 2.66 1.64
C ALA A 96 12.12 3.34 0.29
N ASN A 97 11.13 3.42 -0.59
CA ASN A 97 11.24 4.15 -1.85
C ASN A 97 11.53 5.63 -1.62
N ARG A 98 10.91 6.25 -0.60
CA ARG A 98 11.22 7.63 -0.22
C ARG A 98 12.69 7.80 0.16
N LEU A 99 13.22 6.94 1.05
CA LEU A 99 14.63 6.95 1.42
C LEU A 99 15.56 6.81 0.21
N LEU A 100 15.25 5.88 -0.70
CA LEU A 100 16.05 5.67 -1.90
C LEU A 100 16.03 6.90 -2.82
N VAL A 101 14.89 7.56 -2.99
CA VAL A 101 14.77 8.79 -3.79
C VAL A 101 15.57 9.93 -3.17
N GLU A 102 15.41 10.19 -1.87
CA GLU A 102 16.15 11.26 -1.17
C GLU A 102 17.66 10.99 -1.21
N HIS A 103 18.08 9.73 -1.03
CA HIS A 103 19.48 9.33 -1.14
C HIS A 103 20.08 9.54 -2.54
N GLU A 104 19.34 9.19 -3.59
CA GLU A 104 19.80 9.40 -4.97
C GLU A 104 19.85 10.89 -5.32
N ILE A 105 18.87 11.69 -4.89
CA ILE A 105 18.90 13.16 -5.07
C ILE A 105 20.12 13.77 -4.33
N ALA A 106 20.41 13.32 -3.11
CA ALA A 106 21.57 13.80 -2.36
C ALA A 106 22.90 13.46 -3.05
N ARG A 107 22.98 12.31 -3.74
CA ARG A 107 24.16 11.89 -4.51
C ARG A 107 24.28 12.57 -5.87
N HIS A 108 23.14 12.93 -6.46
CA HIS A 108 23.01 13.49 -7.79
C HIS A 108 22.10 14.74 -7.75
N PRO A 109 22.56 15.85 -7.14
CA PRO A 109 21.74 17.06 -6.99
C PRO A 109 21.30 17.66 -8.33
N GLU A 110 22.02 17.38 -9.42
CA GLU A 110 21.67 17.76 -10.79
C GLU A 110 20.29 17.22 -11.25
N ILE A 111 19.76 16.17 -10.60
CA ILE A 111 18.40 15.67 -10.86
C ILE A 111 17.35 16.78 -10.66
N LEU A 112 17.58 17.69 -9.71
CA LEU A 112 16.65 18.78 -9.40
C LEU A 112 16.69 19.92 -10.41
N ASP A 113 17.73 19.98 -11.25
CA ASP A 113 17.91 21.00 -12.28
C ASP A 113 17.31 20.59 -13.63
N GLU A 114 16.92 19.32 -13.79
CA GLU A 114 16.38 18.80 -15.06
C GLU A 114 15.01 19.43 -15.38
N PRO A 115 14.86 20.10 -16.54
CA PRO A 115 13.59 20.71 -16.91
C PRO A 115 12.56 19.65 -17.32
N LEU A 116 11.39 19.67 -16.67
CA LEU A 116 10.24 18.84 -17.06
C LEU A 116 9.40 19.56 -18.12
N GLU A 117 9.82 19.51 -19.38
CA GLU A 117 9.11 20.17 -20.48
C GLU A 117 7.84 19.40 -20.92
N ALA A 118 6.69 20.08 -20.82
CA ALA A 118 5.39 19.63 -21.33
C ALA A 118 4.98 18.19 -20.97
N PRO A 119 4.90 17.82 -19.67
CA PRO A 119 4.48 16.48 -19.28
C PRO A 119 3.02 16.21 -19.67
N ILE A 120 2.77 15.05 -20.26
CA ILE A 120 1.41 14.56 -20.48
C ILE A 120 0.94 13.87 -19.19
N VAL A 121 -0.10 14.43 -18.58
CA VAL A 121 -0.71 13.89 -17.35
C VAL A 121 -2.06 13.27 -17.68
N ILE A 122 -2.19 11.96 -17.48
CA ILE A 122 -3.46 11.24 -17.64
C ILE A 122 -4.17 11.20 -16.29
N ALA A 123 -5.38 11.76 -16.22
CA ALA A 123 -6.22 11.75 -15.04
C ALA A 123 -7.65 11.35 -15.39
N GLY A 124 -8.33 10.64 -14.49
CA GLY A 124 -9.69 10.16 -14.67
C GLY A 124 -10.16 9.33 -13.48
N LEU A 125 -11.46 9.03 -13.43
CA LEU A 125 -12.00 8.14 -12.40
C LEU A 125 -11.39 6.73 -12.52
N PRO A 126 -11.28 5.97 -11.42
CA PRO A 126 -10.88 4.58 -11.48
C PRO A 126 -11.74 3.81 -12.50
N ARG A 127 -11.10 2.89 -13.25
CA ARG A 127 -11.77 2.00 -14.22
C ARG A 127 -12.33 2.68 -15.48
N THR A 128 -11.75 3.80 -15.91
CA THR A 128 -12.14 4.53 -17.16
C THR A 128 -11.27 4.21 -18.39
N GLY A 129 -10.47 3.14 -18.33
CA GLY A 129 -9.63 2.71 -19.46
C GLY A 129 -8.31 3.47 -19.59
N THR A 130 -7.81 4.10 -18.52
CA THR A 130 -6.52 4.82 -18.53
C THR A 130 -5.33 3.94 -18.90
N THR A 131 -5.42 2.61 -18.74
CA THR A 131 -4.40 1.65 -19.20
C THR A 131 -4.29 1.56 -20.73
N HIS A 132 -5.32 1.96 -21.46
CA HIS A 132 -5.33 1.92 -22.93
C HIS A 132 -4.77 3.20 -23.58
N LEU A 133 -4.77 4.32 -22.85
CA LEU A 133 -4.30 5.63 -23.31
C LEU A 133 -2.77 5.69 -23.32
#